data_AF-A0A946S425-F1
#
_entry.id   AF-A0A946S425-F1
#
_cell.length_a   1.000
_cell.length_b   1.000
_cell.length_c   1.000
_cell.angle_alpha   90.00
_cell.angle_beta   90.00
_cell.angle_gamma   90.00
#
_symmetry.space_group_name_H-M   'P 1'
#
loop_
_entity.id
_entity.type
_entity.pdbx_description
1 polymer ?
#
loop_
_entity_poly.entity_id
_entity_poly.type
_entity_poly.pdbx_seq_one_letter_code
_entity_poly.pdbx_strand_id
1 'polypeptide(L)'
;MKKRLVLLFTLLTIALVSFNFLSTEENTEDIKDSIHQKEFNSYFRSYTITPPDSIGFAEEYTPIYAADIWERYDKEIHKNVYWQSNTLFYFKRANKYFPIIESILKKNNIPNDFKYLAIIESGLENVVSPAGATGFWQFMKGTAKDRGMEVNSEVDERYNLEISTQAACDYLQDAYDKFGSWTMAAASYNVGMNGLQRRVTEQNSNNYYDLYLPMETSRYVFRLLAIKEIFENKSKYGFVLRDQDLYKKIKTETISLSEKDIDLFAYSDSLGINYKILKQFNPWIRDKKITNKSKKTYTIIIPKKHEINIFKTEEN
;
A
#
# COMPACT_ATOMS: atom_id res chain seq x y z
N MET A 1 52.77 57.97 40.67
CA MET A 1 52.74 56.58 40.15
C MET A 1 51.53 55.76 40.61
N LYS A 2 51.26 55.62 41.92
CA LYS A 2 50.17 54.74 42.44
C LYS A 2 48.78 54.96 41.82
N LYS A 3 48.31 56.21 41.67
CA LYS A 3 46.99 56.51 41.08
C LYS A 3 46.85 56.09 39.60
N ARG A 4 47.93 56.20 38.80
CA ARG A 4 47.92 55.75 37.39
C ARG A 4 47.91 54.23 37.26
N LEU A 5 48.57 53.53 38.19
CA LEU A 5 48.60 52.06 38.23
C LEU A 5 47.23 51.47 38.57
N VAL A 6 46.52 52.08 39.53
CA VAL A 6 45.14 51.68 39.90
C VAL A 6 44.17 51.90 38.73
N LEU A 7 44.32 53.01 38.00
CA LEU A 7 43.48 53.31 36.83
C LEU A 7 43.69 52.31 35.68
N LEU A 8 44.95 51.92 35.44
CA LEU A 8 45.30 50.90 34.45
C LEU A 8 44.75 49.53 34.82
N PHE A 9 44.84 49.13 36.09
CA PHE A 9 44.30 47.86 36.56
C PHE A 9 42.78 47.80 36.45
N THR A 10 42.09 48.89 36.81
CA THR A 10 40.62 48.99 36.68
C THR A 10 40.18 48.95 35.22
N LEU A 11 40.86 49.65 34.32
CA LEU A 11 40.59 49.59 32.89
C LEU A 11 40.84 48.19 32.32
N LEU A 12 41.91 47.49 32.77
CA LEU A 12 42.20 46.14 32.32
C LEU A 12 41.14 45.14 32.80
N THR A 13 40.67 45.27 34.05
CA THR A 13 39.58 44.43 34.57
C THR A 13 38.26 44.71 33.86
N ILE A 14 37.95 45.98 33.56
CA ILE A 14 36.76 46.33 32.79
C ILE A 14 36.88 45.74 31.39
N ALA A 15 38.03 45.87 30.73
CA ALA A 15 38.26 45.29 29.40
C ALA A 15 38.16 43.76 29.41
N LEU A 16 38.69 43.08 30.43
CA LEU A 16 38.56 41.61 30.56
C LEU A 16 37.12 41.18 30.79
N VAL A 17 36.38 41.88 31.66
CA VAL A 17 34.97 41.57 31.92
C VAL A 17 34.12 41.86 30.68
N SER A 18 34.41 42.96 29.97
CA SER A 18 33.76 43.31 28.70
C SER A 18 34.05 42.27 27.61
N PHE A 19 35.30 41.81 27.50
CA PHE A 19 35.71 40.79 26.54
C PHE A 19 35.04 39.45 26.83
N ASN A 20 34.94 39.05 28.10
CA ASN A 20 34.21 37.84 28.50
C ASN A 20 32.71 37.94 28.18
N PHE A 21 32.09 39.12 28.39
CA PHE A 21 30.68 39.37 28.04
C PHE A 21 30.43 39.44 26.53
N LEU A 22 31.41 39.91 25.75
CA LEU A 22 31.36 39.93 24.29
C LEU A 22 31.69 38.55 23.67
N SER A 23 32.44 37.70 24.38
CA SER A 23 32.72 36.32 23.95
C SER A 23 31.63 35.31 24.31
N THR A 24 30.61 35.71 25.08
CA THR A 24 29.38 34.93 25.31
C THR A 24 28.27 35.31 24.31
N GLU A 25 28.62 35.51 23.05
CA GLU A 25 27.65 35.22 21.98
C GLU A 25 27.60 33.68 21.87
N GLU A 26 26.81 33.05 22.74
CA GLU A 26 26.21 31.77 22.36
C GLU A 26 25.55 32.02 21.00
N ASN A 27 26.02 31.31 19.96
CA ASN A 27 25.58 31.52 18.59
C ASN A 27 24.05 31.56 18.57
N THR A 28 23.49 32.67 18.11
CA THR A 28 22.03 32.85 18.06
C THR A 28 21.34 31.79 17.19
N GLU A 29 22.07 31.12 16.29
CA GLU A 29 21.66 29.90 15.58
C GLU A 29 21.54 28.69 16.52
N ASP A 30 22.51 28.42 17.39
CA ASP A 30 22.46 27.32 18.37
C ASP A 30 21.28 27.46 19.34
N ILE A 31 20.94 28.69 19.73
CA ILE A 31 19.77 28.98 20.58
C ILE A 31 18.46 28.71 19.83
N LYS A 32 18.35 29.12 18.55
CA LYS A 32 17.15 28.88 17.73
C LYS A 32 16.95 27.40 17.46
N ASP A 33 18.01 26.68 17.14
CA ASP A 33 17.96 25.23 16.92
C ASP A 33 17.60 24.48 18.21
N SER A 34 18.12 24.91 19.36
CA SER A 34 17.75 24.36 20.67
C SER A 34 16.27 24.60 21.02
N ILE A 35 15.76 25.81 20.77
CA ILE A 35 14.33 26.14 20.96
C ILE A 35 13.47 25.30 20.01
N HIS A 36 13.83 25.23 18.73
CA HIS A 36 13.13 24.45 17.72
C HIS A 36 13.08 22.96 18.10
N GLN A 37 14.22 22.38 18.51
CA GLN A 37 14.31 21.00 18.96
C GLN A 37 13.47 20.75 20.23
N LYS A 38 13.40 21.73 21.14
CA LYS A 38 12.58 21.65 22.35
C LYS A 38 11.09 21.72 22.05
N GLU A 39 10.67 22.53 21.09
CA GLU A 39 9.28 22.57 20.60
C GLU A 39 8.91 21.27 19.92
N PHE A 40 9.74 20.78 18.99
CA PHE A 40 9.56 19.47 18.36
C PHE A 40 9.42 18.37 19.42
N ASN A 41 10.32 18.33 20.40
CA ASN A 41 10.29 17.37 21.50
C ASN A 41 9.13 17.59 22.47
N SER A 42 8.39 18.70 22.41
CA SER A 42 7.24 18.96 23.28
C SER A 42 5.95 18.43 22.66
N TYR A 43 5.82 18.51 21.33
CA TYR A 43 4.61 18.12 20.60
C TYR A 43 4.71 16.75 19.90
N PHE A 44 5.91 16.35 19.48
CA PHE A 44 6.12 15.04 18.86
C PHE A 44 6.25 13.95 19.94
N ARG A 45 5.26 13.06 19.98
CA ARG A 45 5.24 11.89 20.86
C ARG A 45 4.91 10.65 20.05
N SER A 46 5.70 9.61 20.25
CA SER A 46 5.38 8.25 19.82
C SER A 46 4.90 7.47 21.05
N TYR A 47 3.75 6.83 20.92
CA TYR A 47 3.13 5.97 21.93
C TYR A 47 3.23 4.50 21.53
N THR A 48 3.42 3.62 22.52
CA THR A 48 3.21 2.20 22.29
C THR A 48 1.71 1.91 22.15
N ILE A 49 1.37 0.97 21.28
CA ILE A 49 -0.01 0.54 21.06
C ILE A 49 -0.36 -0.54 22.09
N THR A 50 -1.57 -0.45 22.66
CA THR A 50 -2.09 -1.48 23.57
C THR A 50 -2.72 -2.62 22.76
N PRO A 51 -2.63 -3.88 23.23
CA PRO A 51 -3.33 -5.00 22.60
C PRO A 51 -4.83 -4.74 22.44
N PRO A 52 -5.44 -5.07 21.29
CA PRO A 52 -6.90 -5.05 21.16
C PRO A 52 -7.54 -6.18 21.96
N ASP A 53 -8.77 -5.99 22.45
CA ASP A 53 -9.50 -7.01 23.21
C ASP A 53 -9.77 -8.29 22.40
N SER A 54 -10.00 -8.14 21.09
CA SER A 54 -10.03 -9.25 20.15
C SER A 54 -9.65 -8.76 18.76
N ILE A 55 -9.12 -9.68 17.95
CA ILE A 55 -8.88 -9.44 16.54
C ILE A 55 -9.05 -10.75 15.78
N GLY A 56 -9.51 -10.66 14.54
CA GLY A 56 -9.74 -11.80 13.68
C GLY A 56 -9.65 -11.44 12.22
N PHE A 57 -9.43 -12.44 11.39
CA PHE A 57 -9.32 -12.29 9.94
C PHE A 57 -10.24 -13.30 9.27
N ALA A 58 -11.13 -12.82 8.40
CA ALA A 58 -12.06 -13.65 7.65
C ALA A 58 -12.88 -14.59 8.57
N GLU A 59 -13.44 -14.02 9.64
CA GLU A 59 -14.23 -14.72 10.67
C GLU A 59 -13.43 -15.73 11.53
N GLU A 60 -12.12 -15.86 11.33
CA GLU A 60 -11.25 -16.69 12.16
C GLU A 60 -10.62 -15.89 13.30
N TYR A 61 -10.62 -16.50 14.49
CA TYR A 61 -10.03 -15.94 15.70
C TYR A 61 -8.49 -15.88 15.62
N THR A 62 -7.91 -14.80 16.13
CA THR A 62 -6.45 -14.69 16.34
C THR A 62 -6.14 -14.83 17.84
N PRO A 63 -5.24 -15.73 18.26
CA PRO A 63 -4.86 -15.91 19.66
C PRO A 63 -3.93 -14.80 20.17
N ILE A 64 -4.40 -13.55 20.14
CA ILE A 64 -3.59 -12.34 20.37
C ILE A 64 -2.97 -12.25 21.77
N TYR A 65 -3.50 -12.99 22.74
CA TYR A 65 -2.99 -13.05 24.11
C TYR A 65 -1.73 -13.90 24.28
N ALA A 66 -1.38 -14.75 23.30
CA ALA A 66 -0.11 -15.44 23.29
C ALA A 66 1.03 -14.44 23.02
N ALA A 67 2.08 -14.47 23.84
CA ALA A 67 3.14 -13.45 23.82
C ALA A 67 3.84 -13.36 22.45
N ASP A 68 4.11 -14.49 21.81
CA ASP A 68 4.75 -14.52 20.48
C ASP A 68 3.83 -13.96 19.38
N ILE A 69 2.52 -14.20 19.49
CA ILE A 69 1.50 -13.70 18.56
C ILE A 69 1.35 -12.18 18.73
N TRP A 70 1.31 -11.70 19.97
CA TRP A 70 1.31 -10.27 20.26
C TRP A 70 2.56 -9.61 19.66
N GLU A 71 3.77 -10.09 19.92
CA GLU A 71 5.00 -9.49 19.40
C GLU A 71 5.01 -9.37 17.85
N ARG A 72 4.50 -10.41 17.16
CA ARG A 72 4.41 -10.39 15.68
C ARG A 72 3.38 -9.39 15.18
N TYR A 73 2.22 -9.32 15.83
CA TYR A 73 1.19 -8.34 15.50
C TYR A 73 1.63 -6.91 15.82
N ASP A 74 2.19 -6.71 17.01
CA ASP A 74 2.66 -5.44 17.55
C ASP A 74 3.64 -4.74 16.61
N LYS A 75 4.56 -5.52 16.03
CA LYS A 75 5.48 -5.06 15.00
C LYS A 75 4.77 -4.51 13.77
N GLU A 76 3.76 -5.20 13.25
CA GLU A 76 3.08 -4.78 12.02
C GLU A 76 2.14 -3.59 12.25
N ILE A 77 1.45 -3.54 13.39
CA ILE A 77 0.60 -2.39 13.73
C ILE A 77 1.45 -1.12 13.94
N HIS A 78 2.56 -1.20 14.69
CA HIS A 78 3.46 -0.07 14.87
C HIS A 78 4.04 0.41 13.53
N LYS A 79 4.48 -0.52 12.67
CA LYS A 79 5.01 -0.16 11.35
C LYS A 79 4.01 0.67 10.53
N ASN A 80 2.74 0.28 10.52
CA ASN A 80 1.74 0.96 9.69
C ASN A 80 1.17 2.23 10.36
N VAL A 81 1.18 2.32 11.69
CA VAL A 81 0.82 3.55 12.42
C VAL A 81 1.90 4.62 12.29
N TYR A 82 3.18 4.25 12.33
CA TYR A 82 4.29 5.22 12.25
C TYR A 82 4.79 5.48 10.83
N TRP A 83 4.44 4.65 9.85
CA TRP A 83 4.68 4.93 8.43
C TRP A 83 3.46 5.62 7.78
N GLN A 84 3.09 6.75 8.37
CA GLN A 84 1.79 7.41 8.16
C GLN A 84 1.54 7.82 6.71
N SER A 85 2.57 8.23 5.97
CA SER A 85 2.44 8.65 4.58
C SER A 85 1.85 7.54 3.69
N ASN A 86 2.35 6.31 3.81
CA ASN A 86 1.83 5.17 3.06
C ASN A 86 0.40 4.83 3.46
N THR A 87 0.12 4.81 4.77
CA THR A 87 -1.20 4.49 5.29
C THR A 87 -2.27 5.50 4.85
N LEU A 88 -1.93 6.80 4.80
CA LEU A 88 -2.79 7.83 4.22
C LEU A 88 -3.10 7.55 2.75
N PHE A 89 -2.10 7.16 1.94
CA PHE A 89 -2.35 6.80 0.55
C PHE A 89 -3.16 5.50 0.39
N TYR A 90 -3.05 4.55 1.33
CA TYR A 90 -3.92 3.37 1.33
C TYR A 90 -5.38 3.77 1.50
N PHE A 91 -5.71 4.63 2.46
CA PHE A 91 -7.07 5.14 2.63
C PHE A 91 -7.60 5.84 1.38
N LYS A 92 -6.78 6.73 0.79
CA LYS A 92 -7.17 7.46 -0.42
C LYS A 92 -7.46 6.53 -1.60
N ARG A 93 -6.60 5.54 -1.83
CA ARG A 93 -6.74 4.56 -2.92
C ARG A 93 -7.85 3.54 -2.66
N ALA A 94 -8.05 3.12 -1.42
CA ALA A 94 -9.11 2.21 -1.02
C ALA A 94 -10.49 2.77 -1.41
N ASN A 95 -10.74 4.07 -1.17
CA ASN A 95 -11.98 4.71 -1.59
C ASN A 95 -12.25 4.60 -3.11
N LYS A 96 -11.20 4.55 -3.92
CA LYS A 96 -11.29 4.40 -5.38
C LYS A 96 -11.47 2.94 -5.82
N TYR A 97 -10.77 2.00 -5.19
CA TYR A 97 -10.62 0.63 -5.72
C TYR A 97 -11.37 -0.45 -4.93
N PHE A 98 -11.60 -0.28 -3.62
CA PHE A 98 -12.33 -1.24 -2.82
C PHE A 98 -13.74 -1.54 -3.36
N PRO A 99 -14.55 -0.56 -3.81
CA PRO A 99 -15.88 -0.88 -4.33
C PRO A 99 -15.87 -1.90 -5.49
N ILE A 100 -14.79 -1.95 -6.27
CA ILE A 100 -14.60 -2.93 -7.35
C ILE A 100 -14.19 -4.28 -6.74
N ILE A 101 -13.16 -4.28 -5.89
CA ILE A 101 -12.64 -5.49 -5.25
C ILE A 101 -13.72 -6.19 -4.41
N GLU A 102 -14.38 -5.45 -3.51
CA GLU A 102 -15.42 -5.96 -2.61
C GLU A 102 -16.60 -6.57 -3.39
N SER A 103 -16.99 -5.97 -4.52
CA SER A 103 -18.02 -6.53 -5.38
C SER A 103 -17.63 -7.88 -5.98
N ILE A 104 -16.36 -8.06 -6.36
CA ILE A 104 -15.86 -9.31 -6.93
C ILE A 104 -15.67 -10.36 -5.83
N LEU A 105 -15.11 -9.99 -4.68
CA LEU A 105 -14.99 -10.88 -3.51
C LEU A 105 -16.35 -11.44 -3.11
N LYS A 106 -17.36 -10.55 -2.97
CA LYS A 106 -18.73 -10.93 -2.64
C LYS A 106 -19.34 -11.88 -3.67
N LYS A 107 -19.15 -11.62 -4.96
CA LYS A 107 -19.66 -12.48 -6.04
C LYS A 107 -19.08 -13.89 -5.97
N ASN A 108 -17.84 -14.03 -5.50
CA ASN A 108 -17.13 -15.30 -5.40
C ASN A 108 -17.19 -15.93 -3.99
N ASN A 109 -17.99 -15.38 -3.07
CA ASN A 109 -18.08 -15.83 -1.67
C ASN A 109 -16.74 -15.82 -0.91
N ILE A 110 -15.81 -14.94 -1.30
CA ILE A 110 -14.57 -14.74 -0.58
C ILE A 110 -14.80 -13.70 0.54
N PRO A 111 -14.33 -13.94 1.78
CA PRO A 111 -14.47 -12.99 2.88
C PRO A 111 -13.96 -11.60 2.54
N ASN A 112 -14.71 -10.57 2.94
CA ASN A 112 -14.41 -9.19 2.56
C ASN A 112 -13.04 -8.69 3.07
N ASP A 113 -12.53 -9.29 4.15
CA ASP A 113 -11.21 -9.00 4.72
C ASP A 113 -10.06 -9.21 3.71
N PHE A 114 -10.24 -10.05 2.68
CA PHE A 114 -9.23 -10.26 1.64
C PHE A 114 -8.97 -9.03 0.76
N LYS A 115 -9.80 -7.98 0.82
CA LYS A 115 -9.48 -6.69 0.19
C LYS A 115 -8.18 -6.08 0.74
N TYR A 116 -7.84 -6.36 2.00
CA TYR A 116 -6.59 -5.90 2.62
C TYR A 116 -5.36 -6.61 2.06
N LEU A 117 -5.53 -7.78 1.43
CA LEU A 117 -4.45 -8.47 0.75
C LEU A 117 -3.88 -7.62 -0.40
N ALA A 118 -4.75 -7.01 -1.21
CA ALA A 118 -4.32 -6.08 -2.26
C ALA A 118 -3.57 -4.84 -1.72
N ILE A 119 -3.85 -4.42 -0.48
CA ILE A 119 -3.07 -3.35 0.18
C ILE A 119 -1.68 -3.85 0.54
N ILE A 120 -1.55 -4.99 1.20
CA ILE A 120 -0.22 -5.45 1.64
C ILE A 120 0.67 -5.87 0.46
N GLU A 121 0.07 -6.28 -0.66
CA GLU A 121 0.81 -6.67 -1.87
C GLU A 121 1.30 -5.47 -2.67
N SER A 122 0.45 -4.46 -2.88
CA SER A 122 0.75 -3.36 -3.82
C SER A 122 0.41 -1.97 -3.31
N GLY A 123 -0.25 -1.86 -2.17
CA GLY A 123 -0.88 -0.64 -1.71
C GLY A 123 -2.13 -0.24 -2.50
N LEU A 124 -2.64 -1.09 -3.39
CA LEU A 124 -3.63 -0.77 -4.44
C LEU A 124 -3.03 0.02 -5.60
N GLU A 125 -1.86 -0.42 -6.08
CA GLU A 125 -1.20 0.13 -7.25
C GLU A 125 -0.76 -0.95 -8.23
N ASN A 126 -0.51 -0.53 -9.47
CA ASN A 126 0.07 -1.37 -10.50
C ASN A 126 1.61 -1.31 -10.44
N VAL A 127 2.19 -2.03 -9.48
CA VAL A 127 3.65 -2.11 -9.26
C VAL A 127 4.22 -3.45 -9.70
N VAL A 128 5.53 -3.49 -9.91
CA VAL A 128 6.29 -4.72 -10.21
C VAL A 128 7.33 -4.91 -9.12
N SER A 129 7.33 -6.06 -8.45
CA SER A 129 8.36 -6.39 -7.46
C SER A 129 9.68 -6.72 -8.16
N PRO A 130 10.81 -6.69 -7.43
CA PRO A 130 12.10 -7.14 -7.96
C PRO A 130 12.08 -8.57 -8.51
N ALA A 131 11.21 -9.43 -7.97
CA ALA A 131 11.03 -10.81 -8.42
C ALA A 131 10.11 -10.94 -9.66
N GLY A 132 9.44 -9.87 -10.09
CA GLY A 132 8.54 -9.86 -11.24
C GLY A 132 7.06 -10.13 -10.93
N ALA A 133 6.70 -10.15 -9.66
CA ALA A 133 5.30 -10.15 -9.22
C ALA A 133 4.66 -8.82 -9.62
N THR A 134 3.43 -8.81 -10.15
CA THR A 134 2.89 -7.65 -10.89
C THR A 134 1.45 -7.33 -10.53
N GLY A 135 1.14 -6.03 -10.49
CA GLY A 135 -0.22 -5.51 -10.36
C GLY A 135 -0.71 -5.45 -8.91
N PHE A 136 -2.01 -5.22 -8.75
CA PHE A 136 -2.66 -5.05 -7.45
C PHE A 136 -2.47 -6.26 -6.53
N TRP A 137 -2.51 -7.44 -7.12
CA TRP A 137 -2.48 -8.75 -6.46
C TRP A 137 -1.12 -9.44 -6.53
N GLN A 138 -0.09 -8.74 -7.05
CA GLN A 138 1.28 -9.22 -7.19
C GLN A 138 1.39 -10.66 -7.74
N PHE A 139 0.70 -10.94 -8.84
CA PHE A 139 0.81 -12.26 -9.46
C PHE A 139 2.15 -12.45 -10.16
N MET A 140 2.78 -13.59 -9.89
CA MET A 140 3.90 -14.10 -10.69
C MET A 140 3.41 -14.47 -12.09
N LYS A 141 4.26 -14.29 -13.12
CA LYS A 141 3.89 -14.56 -14.52
C LYS A 141 3.39 -15.99 -14.76
N GLY A 142 4.03 -16.99 -14.16
CA GLY A 142 3.62 -18.39 -14.26
C GLY A 142 2.22 -18.60 -13.68
N THR A 143 2.05 -18.23 -12.41
CA THR A 143 0.76 -18.30 -11.70
C THR A 143 -0.34 -17.57 -12.45
N ALA A 144 -0.05 -16.39 -13.02
CA ALA A 144 -1.05 -15.65 -13.76
C ALA A 144 -1.57 -16.42 -14.98
N LYS A 145 -0.66 -17.05 -15.73
CA LYS A 145 -1.02 -17.87 -16.90
C LYS A 145 -1.79 -19.13 -16.50
N ASP A 146 -1.41 -19.77 -15.39
CA ASP A 146 -2.13 -20.93 -14.85
C ASP A 146 -3.56 -20.56 -14.45
N ARG A 147 -3.79 -19.29 -14.09
CA ARG A 147 -5.11 -18.70 -13.81
C ARG A 147 -5.80 -18.12 -15.05
N GLY A 148 -5.34 -18.45 -16.24
CA GLY A 148 -5.98 -18.06 -17.50
C GLY A 148 -5.73 -16.62 -17.95
N MET A 149 -4.88 -15.86 -17.25
CA MET A 149 -4.55 -14.50 -17.67
C MET A 149 -3.61 -14.48 -18.87
N GLU A 150 -3.86 -13.56 -19.80
CA GLU A 150 -2.96 -13.25 -20.88
C GLU A 150 -1.77 -12.41 -20.38
N VAL A 151 -0.55 -12.94 -20.57
CA VAL A 151 0.70 -12.27 -20.19
C VAL A 151 1.76 -12.40 -21.29
N ASN A 152 1.91 -11.33 -22.07
CA ASN A 152 2.89 -11.14 -23.14
C ASN A 152 3.41 -9.67 -23.16
N SER A 153 4.12 -9.26 -24.21
CA SER A 153 4.72 -7.92 -24.31
C SER A 153 3.71 -6.81 -24.63
N GLU A 154 2.59 -7.15 -25.26
CA GLU A 154 1.54 -6.20 -25.69
C GLU A 154 0.38 -6.14 -24.70
N VAL A 155 0.09 -7.26 -24.02
CA VAL A 155 -1.01 -7.46 -23.08
C VAL A 155 -0.48 -8.14 -21.82
N ASP A 156 -0.77 -7.56 -20.66
CA ASP A 156 -0.50 -8.15 -19.35
C ASP A 156 -1.69 -7.92 -18.41
N GLU A 157 -2.59 -8.90 -18.37
CA GLU A 157 -3.84 -8.85 -17.61
C GLU A 157 -3.62 -8.83 -16.09
N ARG A 158 -2.39 -9.03 -15.59
CA ARG A 158 -2.05 -8.79 -14.17
C ARG A 158 -2.24 -7.33 -13.75
N TYR A 159 -2.16 -6.40 -14.70
CA TYR A 159 -2.44 -4.97 -14.48
C TYR A 159 -3.94 -4.63 -14.56
N ASN A 160 -4.78 -5.57 -15.00
CA ASN A 160 -6.22 -5.39 -15.05
C ASN A 160 -6.82 -5.73 -13.68
N LEU A 161 -7.37 -4.73 -12.99
CA LEU A 161 -7.89 -4.90 -11.63
C LEU A 161 -8.99 -5.98 -11.56
N GLU A 162 -9.95 -5.98 -12.47
CA GLU A 162 -11.09 -6.90 -12.39
C GLU A 162 -10.66 -8.34 -12.69
N ILE A 163 -9.86 -8.54 -13.74
CA ILE A 163 -9.35 -9.87 -14.12
C ILE A 163 -8.43 -10.42 -13.02
N SER A 164 -7.48 -9.62 -12.53
CA SER A 164 -6.57 -10.07 -11.47
C SER A 164 -7.28 -10.29 -10.14
N THR A 165 -8.34 -9.52 -9.82
CA THR A 165 -9.15 -9.78 -8.61
C THR A 165 -9.93 -11.09 -8.74
N GLN A 166 -10.47 -11.40 -9.91
CA GLN A 166 -11.11 -12.70 -10.13
C GLN A 166 -10.12 -13.84 -9.95
N ALA A 167 -8.92 -13.74 -10.54
CA ALA A 167 -7.88 -14.76 -10.37
C ALA A 167 -7.41 -14.91 -8.90
N ALA A 168 -7.41 -13.81 -8.12
CA ALA A 168 -7.14 -13.85 -6.69
C ALA A 168 -8.26 -14.58 -5.92
N CYS A 169 -9.53 -14.36 -6.29
CA CYS A 169 -10.64 -15.12 -5.70
C CYS A 169 -10.49 -16.62 -5.97
N ASP A 170 -10.20 -17.00 -7.22
CA ASP A 170 -10.03 -18.40 -7.60
C ASP A 170 -8.86 -19.05 -6.83
N TYR A 171 -7.75 -18.33 -6.66
CA TYR A 171 -6.64 -18.81 -5.83
C TYR A 171 -7.04 -19.01 -4.37
N LEU A 172 -7.73 -18.03 -3.79
CA LEU A 172 -8.11 -18.05 -2.38
C LEU A 172 -9.12 -19.16 -2.09
N GLN A 173 -10.04 -19.42 -3.01
CA GLN A 173 -10.97 -20.54 -2.90
C GLN A 173 -10.24 -21.88 -2.93
N ASP A 174 -9.34 -22.11 -3.90
CA ASP A 174 -8.55 -23.35 -3.95
C ASP A 174 -7.73 -23.57 -2.67
N ALA A 175 -7.16 -22.49 -2.14
CA ALA A 175 -6.36 -22.54 -0.92
C ALA A 175 -7.24 -22.86 0.30
N TYR A 176 -8.44 -22.28 0.38
CA TYR A 176 -9.40 -22.62 1.43
C TYR A 176 -9.88 -24.06 1.32
N ASP A 177 -10.22 -24.52 0.11
CA ASP A 177 -10.64 -25.91 -0.13
C ASP A 177 -9.54 -26.91 0.27
N LYS A 178 -8.27 -26.51 0.10
CA LYS A 178 -7.12 -27.32 0.48
C LYS A 178 -6.84 -27.34 1.99
N PHE A 179 -6.89 -26.19 2.65
CA PHE A 179 -6.45 -26.05 4.05
C PHE A 179 -7.58 -25.97 5.07
N GLY A 180 -8.81 -25.71 4.64
CA GLY A 180 -9.98 -25.54 5.51
C GLY A 180 -9.90 -24.31 6.42
N SER A 181 -9.01 -23.36 6.14
CA SER A 181 -8.81 -22.15 6.94
C SER A 181 -8.40 -20.97 6.08
N TRP A 182 -9.00 -19.81 6.33
CA TRP A 182 -8.70 -18.54 5.67
C TRP A 182 -7.35 -17.95 6.08
N THR A 183 -6.94 -18.09 7.33
CA THR A 183 -5.58 -17.68 7.75
C THR A 183 -4.51 -18.55 7.08
N MET A 184 -4.78 -19.85 6.91
CA MET A 184 -3.92 -20.73 6.10
C MET A 184 -3.95 -20.37 4.61
N ALA A 185 -5.13 -20.06 4.05
CA ALA A 185 -5.26 -19.62 2.66
C ALA A 185 -4.46 -18.34 2.40
N ALA A 186 -4.57 -17.35 3.29
CA ALA A 186 -3.79 -16.11 3.24
C ALA A 186 -2.29 -16.38 3.34
N ALA A 187 -1.83 -17.20 4.28
CA ALA A 187 -0.42 -17.57 4.40
C ALA A 187 0.10 -18.25 3.12
N SER A 188 -0.73 -19.10 2.51
CA SER A 188 -0.39 -19.77 1.27
C SER A 188 -0.20 -18.79 0.10
N TYR A 189 -0.87 -17.64 0.11
CA TYR A 189 -0.74 -16.63 -0.93
C TYR A 189 0.71 -16.12 -1.05
N ASN A 190 1.41 -16.01 0.09
CA ASN A 190 2.81 -15.58 0.12
C ASN A 190 3.80 -16.69 -0.26
N VAL A 191 3.66 -17.89 0.32
CA VAL A 191 4.64 -18.98 0.18
C VAL A 191 4.29 -20.00 -0.91
N GLY A 192 3.11 -19.86 -1.51
CA GLY A 192 2.48 -20.83 -2.39
C GLY A 192 1.86 -22.02 -1.63
N MET A 193 0.74 -22.55 -2.13
CA MET A 193 0.05 -23.70 -1.55
C MET A 193 0.93 -24.95 -1.37
N ASN A 194 1.85 -25.22 -2.29
CA ASN A 194 2.76 -26.38 -2.17
C ASN A 194 3.83 -26.15 -1.10
N GLY A 195 4.34 -24.92 -1.00
CA GLY A 195 5.29 -24.52 0.03
C GLY A 195 4.69 -24.64 1.42
N LEU A 196 3.45 -24.13 1.60
CA LEU A 196 2.74 -24.23 2.88
C LEU A 196 2.40 -25.69 3.21
N GLN A 197 1.88 -26.47 2.25
CA GLN A 197 1.55 -27.88 2.47
C GLN A 197 2.75 -28.69 2.97
N ARG A 198 3.95 -28.44 2.43
CA ARG A 198 5.17 -29.08 2.90
C ARG A 198 5.41 -28.79 4.38
N ARG A 199 5.23 -27.53 4.83
CA ARG A 199 5.40 -27.14 6.23
C ARG A 199 4.35 -27.78 7.14
N VAL A 200 3.09 -27.85 6.67
CA VAL A 200 2.00 -28.54 7.36
C VAL A 200 2.35 -29.99 7.62
N THR A 201 2.86 -30.69 6.59
CA THR A 201 3.27 -32.10 6.71
C THR A 201 4.51 -32.28 7.59
N GLU A 202 5.54 -31.44 7.44
CA GLU A 202 6.78 -31.51 8.23
C GLU A 202 6.54 -31.30 9.73
N GLN A 203 5.62 -30.40 10.08
CA GLN A 203 5.36 -29.99 11.47
C GLN A 203 4.12 -30.64 12.08
N ASN A 204 3.40 -31.45 11.31
CA ASN A 204 2.15 -32.09 11.71
C ASN A 204 1.14 -31.10 12.31
N SER A 205 1.01 -29.93 11.69
CA SER A 205 0.10 -28.86 12.12
C SER A 205 -0.53 -28.16 10.93
N ASN A 206 -1.85 -27.94 10.98
CA ASN A 206 -2.61 -27.22 9.96
C ASN A 206 -3.19 -25.91 10.54
N ASN A 207 -2.45 -25.26 11.42
CA ASN A 207 -2.81 -24.00 12.04
C ASN A 207 -1.68 -23.00 11.82
N TYR A 208 -2.00 -21.85 11.21
CA TYR A 208 -1.02 -20.81 10.91
C TYR A 208 -0.22 -20.37 12.13
N TYR A 209 -0.89 -20.24 13.28
CA TYR A 209 -0.27 -19.73 14.51
C TYR A 209 0.71 -20.73 15.14
N ASP A 210 0.51 -22.03 14.88
CA ASP A 210 1.36 -23.10 15.39
C ASP A 210 2.54 -23.41 14.46
N LEU A 211 2.48 -22.98 13.19
CA LEU A 211 3.50 -23.28 12.19
C LEU A 211 4.73 -22.37 12.32
N TYR A 212 5.90 -23.01 12.36
CA TYR A 212 7.18 -22.35 12.14
C TYR A 212 7.40 -22.10 10.63
N LEU A 213 7.18 -20.87 10.21
CA LEU A 213 7.25 -20.44 8.81
C LEU A 213 8.43 -19.49 8.56
N PRO A 214 8.90 -19.34 7.30
CA PRO A 214 9.84 -18.28 6.96
C PRO A 214 9.39 -16.91 7.45
N MET A 215 10.34 -16.02 7.75
CA MET A 215 10.09 -14.70 8.35
C MET A 215 9.04 -13.88 7.58
N GLU A 216 9.02 -13.96 6.25
CA GLU A 216 8.04 -13.23 5.43
C GLU A 216 6.63 -13.77 5.63
N THR A 217 6.45 -15.09 5.55
CA THR A 217 5.15 -15.77 5.65
C THR A 217 4.60 -15.74 7.08
N SER A 218 5.46 -15.91 8.09
CA SER A 218 5.09 -15.83 9.52
C SER A 218 4.63 -14.44 9.94
N ARG A 219 4.89 -13.40 9.13
CA ARG A 219 4.38 -12.03 9.34
C ARG A 219 3.13 -11.74 8.52
N TYR A 220 2.80 -12.56 7.53
CA TYR A 220 1.86 -12.21 6.48
C TYR A 220 0.42 -11.98 6.99
N VAL A 221 -0.10 -12.87 7.84
CA VAL A 221 -1.44 -12.69 8.43
C VAL A 221 -1.45 -11.50 9.38
N PHE A 222 -0.38 -11.26 10.13
CA PHE A 222 -0.26 -10.08 11.01
C PHE A 222 -0.25 -8.75 10.25
N ARG A 223 0.31 -8.73 9.03
CA ARG A 223 0.21 -7.56 8.14
C ARG A 223 -1.24 -7.28 7.75
N LEU A 224 -2.02 -8.33 7.44
CA LEU A 224 -3.44 -8.22 7.12
C LEU A 224 -4.24 -7.70 8.32
N LEU A 225 -4.04 -8.31 9.49
CA LEU A 225 -4.68 -7.92 10.74
C LEU A 225 -4.39 -6.45 11.11
N ALA A 226 -3.12 -6.02 11.00
CA ALA A 226 -2.74 -4.64 11.30
C ALA A 226 -3.40 -3.63 10.35
N ILE A 227 -3.43 -3.92 9.05
CA ILE A 227 -4.12 -3.07 8.08
C ILE A 227 -5.63 -3.04 8.36
N LYS A 228 -6.26 -4.19 8.63
CA LYS A 228 -7.67 -4.27 9.00
C LYS A 228 -7.98 -3.41 10.22
N GLU A 229 -7.24 -3.59 11.32
CA GLU A 229 -7.43 -2.83 12.55
C GLU A 229 -7.29 -1.32 12.32
N ILE A 230 -6.28 -0.89 11.56
CA ILE A 230 -6.12 0.53 11.22
C ILE A 230 -7.29 1.03 10.36
N PHE A 231 -7.78 0.23 9.42
CA PHE A 231 -8.89 0.65 8.55
C PHE A 231 -10.22 0.77 9.30
N GLU A 232 -10.50 -0.16 10.20
CA GLU A 232 -11.72 -0.20 11.00
C GLU A 232 -11.69 0.82 12.15
N ASN A 233 -10.50 1.12 12.67
CA ASN A 233 -10.30 1.99 13.83
C ASN A 233 -9.41 3.22 13.54
N LYS A 234 -9.43 3.76 12.31
CA LYS A 234 -8.48 4.80 11.84
C LYS A 234 -8.30 6.01 12.78
N SER A 235 -9.38 6.49 13.40
CA SER A 235 -9.34 7.62 14.33
C SER A 235 -8.59 7.29 15.63
N LYS A 236 -8.67 6.05 16.11
CA LYS A 236 -7.89 5.54 17.27
C LYS A 236 -6.38 5.67 17.05
N TYR A 237 -5.95 5.57 15.79
CA TYR A 237 -4.55 5.64 15.39
C TYR A 237 -4.14 7.00 14.81
N GLY A 238 -4.97 8.04 14.99
CA GLY A 238 -4.65 9.41 14.57
C GLY A 238 -4.78 9.68 13.07
N PHE A 239 -5.37 8.77 12.30
CA PHE A 239 -5.64 9.00 10.87
C PHE A 239 -6.94 9.78 10.68
N VAL A 240 -6.80 11.07 10.37
CA VAL A 240 -7.91 11.98 10.09
C VAL A 240 -7.89 12.34 8.60
N LEU A 241 -8.91 11.90 7.86
CA LEU A 241 -9.09 12.21 6.43
C LEU A 241 -10.49 12.76 6.20
N ARG A 242 -10.63 13.76 5.34
CA ARG A 242 -11.93 14.25 4.88
C ARG A 242 -12.34 13.54 3.61
N ASP A 243 -13.63 13.46 3.32
CA ASP A 243 -14.14 12.83 2.08
C ASP A 243 -13.55 13.45 0.80
N GLN A 244 -13.23 14.73 0.84
CA GLN A 244 -12.58 15.43 -0.28
C GLN A 244 -11.09 15.07 -0.46
N ASP A 245 -10.44 14.53 0.58
CA ASP A 245 -9.03 14.11 0.50
C ASP A 245 -8.89 12.72 -0.15
N LEU A 246 -9.98 11.96 -0.24
CA LEU A 246 -10.03 10.61 -0.80
C LEU A 246 -10.05 10.62 -2.33
N TYR A 247 -9.35 9.67 -2.95
CA TYR A 247 -9.41 9.52 -4.39
C TYR A 247 -10.76 8.94 -4.79
N LYS A 248 -11.39 9.55 -5.80
CA LYS A 248 -12.71 9.15 -6.30
C LYS A 248 -12.55 8.33 -7.59
N LYS A 249 -13.45 7.37 -7.78
CA LYS A 249 -13.58 6.65 -9.05
C LYS A 249 -14.23 7.59 -10.08
N ILE A 250 -13.58 7.77 -11.21
CA ILE A 250 -14.15 8.48 -12.36
C ILE A 250 -15.23 7.58 -12.97
N LYS A 251 -16.35 8.16 -13.41
CA LYS A 251 -17.41 7.39 -14.09
C LYS A 251 -16.91 6.92 -15.46
N THR A 252 -17.05 5.63 -15.71
CA THR A 252 -16.57 4.99 -16.94
C THR A 252 -17.70 4.34 -17.72
N GLU A 253 -17.40 3.99 -18.96
CA GLU A 253 -18.15 3.08 -19.81
C GLU A 253 -17.22 2.02 -20.40
N THR A 254 -17.81 0.97 -20.94
CA THR A 254 -17.12 -0.21 -21.41
C THR A 254 -17.40 -0.43 -22.89
N ILE A 255 -16.34 -0.70 -23.67
CA ILE A 255 -16.40 -0.92 -25.11
C ILE A 255 -15.73 -2.25 -25.45
N SER A 256 -16.33 -2.99 -26.38
CA SER A 256 -15.76 -4.22 -26.91
C SER A 256 -14.80 -3.92 -28.07
N LEU A 257 -13.60 -4.50 -28.02
CA LEU A 257 -12.58 -4.36 -29.07
C LEU A 257 -12.14 -5.74 -29.56
N SER A 258 -12.46 -6.08 -30.81
CA SER A 258 -12.13 -7.37 -31.44
C SER A 258 -11.43 -7.24 -32.79
N GLU A 259 -11.05 -6.01 -33.16
CA GLU A 259 -10.33 -5.73 -34.40
C GLU A 259 -8.98 -6.45 -34.43
N LYS A 260 -8.53 -6.77 -35.64
CA LYS A 260 -7.22 -7.36 -35.89
C LYS A 260 -6.19 -6.23 -35.98
N ASP A 261 -5.03 -6.43 -35.35
CA ASP A 261 -3.88 -5.52 -35.39
C ASP A 261 -4.25 -4.07 -35.06
N ILE A 262 -4.51 -3.81 -33.78
CA ILE A 262 -4.99 -2.52 -33.26
C ILE A 262 -3.82 -1.55 -33.07
N ASP A 263 -3.87 -0.38 -33.70
CA ASP A 263 -3.03 0.78 -33.36
C ASP A 263 -3.74 1.62 -32.29
N LEU A 264 -3.15 1.73 -31.10
CA LEU A 264 -3.80 2.43 -29.97
C LEU A 264 -3.82 3.94 -30.12
N PHE A 265 -2.98 4.53 -30.96
CA PHE A 265 -3.06 5.97 -31.24
C PHE A 265 -4.32 6.26 -32.05
N ALA A 266 -4.46 5.60 -33.20
CA ALA A 266 -5.63 5.73 -34.06
C ALA A 266 -6.92 5.31 -33.35
N TYR A 267 -6.86 4.26 -32.53
CA TYR A 267 -8.01 3.82 -31.73
C TYR A 267 -8.39 4.84 -30.64
N SER A 268 -7.41 5.47 -29.97
CA SER A 268 -7.73 6.53 -29.01
C SER A 268 -8.38 7.74 -29.70
N ASP A 269 -7.87 8.13 -30.88
CA ASP A 269 -8.40 9.24 -31.66
C ASP A 269 -9.83 8.99 -32.13
N SER A 270 -10.15 7.75 -32.57
CA SER A 270 -11.51 7.38 -32.99
C SER A 270 -12.52 7.40 -31.85
N LEU A 271 -12.05 7.23 -30.60
CA LEU A 271 -12.84 7.36 -29.38
C LEU A 271 -12.93 8.82 -28.87
N GLY A 272 -12.23 9.76 -29.51
CA GLY A 272 -12.20 11.17 -29.09
C GLY A 272 -11.44 11.42 -27.77
N ILE A 273 -10.54 10.50 -27.38
CA ILE A 273 -9.68 10.62 -26.20
C ILE A 273 -8.21 10.57 -26.63
N ASN A 274 -7.30 11.11 -25.81
CA ASN A 274 -5.88 10.95 -26.10
C ASN A 274 -5.37 9.56 -25.64
N TYR A 275 -4.24 9.14 -26.20
CA TYR A 275 -3.57 7.88 -25.88
C TYR A 275 -3.28 7.70 -24.37
N LYS A 276 -2.90 8.78 -23.67
CA LYS A 276 -2.62 8.74 -22.22
C LYS A 276 -3.84 8.31 -21.42
N ILE A 277 -5.03 8.85 -21.72
CA ILE A 277 -6.29 8.46 -21.09
C ILE A 277 -6.55 6.97 -21.35
N LEU A 278 -6.47 6.53 -22.60
CA LEU A 278 -6.69 5.12 -22.95
C LEU A 278 -5.79 4.19 -22.12
N LYS A 279 -4.49 4.51 -22.00
CA LYS A 279 -3.52 3.73 -21.21
C LYS A 279 -3.75 3.80 -19.70
N GLN A 280 -4.19 4.94 -19.17
CA GLN A 280 -4.47 5.09 -17.75
C GLN A 280 -5.66 4.26 -17.29
N PHE A 281 -6.69 4.16 -18.13
CA PHE A 281 -7.87 3.33 -17.83
C PHE A 281 -7.68 1.86 -18.20
N ASN A 282 -6.75 1.55 -19.10
CA ASN A 282 -6.43 0.19 -19.54
C ASN A 282 -4.93 -0.13 -19.36
N PRO A 283 -4.40 -0.09 -18.12
CA PRO A 283 -2.97 -0.27 -17.86
C PRO A 283 -2.46 -1.67 -18.22
N TRP A 284 -3.35 -2.63 -18.45
CA TRP A 284 -3.05 -3.98 -18.93
C TRP A 284 -2.63 -4.03 -20.39
N ILE A 285 -2.95 -3.01 -21.18
CA ILE A 285 -2.38 -2.86 -22.51
C ILE A 285 -0.97 -2.30 -22.28
N ARG A 286 0.06 -3.03 -22.69
CA ARG A 286 1.47 -2.73 -22.36
C ARG A 286 2.21 -2.03 -23.48
N ASP A 287 1.90 -2.36 -24.73
CA ASP A 287 2.50 -1.69 -25.89
C ASP A 287 1.59 -0.56 -26.45
N LYS A 288 1.98 0.03 -27.57
CA LYS A 288 1.23 1.00 -28.38
C LYS A 288 0.31 0.33 -29.42
N LYS A 289 0.31 -1.01 -29.47
CA LYS A 289 -0.50 -1.82 -30.38
C LYS A 289 -0.95 -3.13 -29.72
N ILE A 290 -1.94 -3.78 -30.30
CA ILE A 290 -2.36 -5.15 -29.93
C ILE A 290 -2.49 -6.01 -31.20
N THR A 291 -1.64 -7.02 -31.31
CA THR A 291 -1.61 -7.99 -32.41
C THR A 291 -2.67 -9.08 -32.18
N ASN A 292 -3.92 -8.77 -32.51
CA ASN A 292 -5.08 -9.63 -32.22
C ASN A 292 -5.46 -10.56 -33.38
N LYS A 293 -4.57 -11.49 -33.75
CA LYS A 293 -4.80 -12.39 -34.91
C LYS A 293 -6.03 -13.28 -34.77
N SER A 294 -6.37 -13.69 -33.55
CA SER A 294 -7.51 -14.55 -33.23
C SER A 294 -8.84 -13.79 -33.11
N LYS A 295 -8.83 -12.45 -33.22
CA LYS A 295 -9.99 -11.59 -32.97
C LYS A 295 -10.61 -11.83 -31.57
N LYS A 296 -9.77 -12.06 -30.56
CA LYS A 296 -10.20 -12.09 -29.15
C LYS A 296 -10.90 -10.77 -28.84
N THR A 297 -12.04 -10.82 -28.17
CA THR A 297 -12.74 -9.62 -27.71
C THR A 297 -12.11 -9.13 -26.41
N TYR A 298 -11.56 -7.93 -26.43
CA TYR A 298 -11.11 -7.22 -25.25
C TYR A 298 -12.19 -6.27 -24.73
N THR A 299 -12.19 -6.07 -23.42
CA THR A 299 -13.04 -5.10 -22.74
C THR A 299 -12.20 -3.85 -22.45
N ILE A 300 -12.54 -2.74 -23.12
CA ILE A 300 -11.86 -1.45 -22.97
C ILE A 300 -12.69 -0.56 -22.08
N ILE A 301 -12.06 0.02 -21.06
CA ILE A 301 -12.69 0.98 -20.15
C ILE A 301 -12.28 2.39 -20.57
N ILE A 302 -13.25 3.28 -20.73
CA ILE A 302 -12.99 4.71 -20.99
C ILE A 302 -13.82 5.60 -20.04
N PRO A 303 -13.39 6.83 -19.76
CA PRO A 303 -14.22 7.79 -19.03
C PRO A 303 -15.47 8.16 -19.84
N LYS A 304 -16.60 8.38 -19.15
CA LYS A 304 -17.80 8.92 -19.81
C LYS A 304 -17.51 10.29 -20.41
N LYS A 305 -18.23 10.66 -21.48
CA LYS A 305 -17.98 11.91 -22.24
C LYS A 305 -17.79 13.19 -21.40
N HIS A 306 -18.57 13.40 -20.34
CA HIS A 306 -18.44 14.58 -19.47
C HIS A 306 -17.21 14.54 -18.53
N GLU A 307 -16.64 13.36 -18.30
CA GLU A 307 -15.43 13.14 -17.49
C GLU A 307 -14.14 13.25 -18.33
N ILE A 308 -14.24 13.23 -19.67
CA ILE A 308 -13.09 13.35 -20.60
C ILE A 308 -12.34 14.67 -20.39
N ASN A 309 -13.05 15.74 -20.03
CA ASN A 309 -12.49 17.09 -19.88
C ASN A 309 -11.67 17.29 -18.59
N ILE A 310 -11.58 16.29 -17.69
CA ILE A 310 -10.73 16.38 -16.49
C ILE A 310 -9.24 16.53 -16.84
N PHE A 311 -8.83 16.10 -18.05
CA PHE A 311 -7.44 16.11 -18.49
C PHE A 311 -7.17 17.03 -19.69
N LYS A 312 -8.20 17.71 -20.21
CA LYS A 312 -7.97 18.80 -21.16
C LYS A 312 -7.72 20.05 -20.31
N THR A 313 -6.55 20.66 -20.46
CA THR A 313 -6.41 22.06 -20.08
C THR A 313 -7.50 22.82 -20.85
N GLU A 314 -8.26 23.66 -20.16
CA GLU A 314 -9.02 24.69 -20.83
C GLU A 314 -7.99 25.53 -21.60
N GLU A 315 -7.82 25.27 -22.88
CA GLU A 315 -7.06 26.15 -23.75
C GLU A 315 -7.86 26.39 -25.02
N ASN A 316 -8.30 27.65 -25.09
CA ASN A 316 -8.53 28.50 -26.26
C ASN A 316 -9.60 28.09 -27.29
#